data_AF-A0A1W6AJJ2-F1
#
_entry.id   AF-A0A1W6AJJ2-F1
#
_cell.length_a   1.000
_cell.length_b   1.000
_cell.length_c   1.000
_cell.angle_alpha   90.00
_cell.angle_beta   90.00
_cell.angle_gamma   90.00
#
_symmetry.space_group_name_H-M   'P 1'
#
loop_
_entity.id
_entity.type
_entity.pdbx_description
1 polymer ?
#
loop_
_entity_poly.entity_id
_entity_poly.type
_entity_poly.pdbx_seq_one_letter_code
_entity_poly.pdbx_strand_id
1 'polypeptide(L)'
;MALADRVLPEHIQRAWPLEKQLREYMQNRKILLRQCDRAMATGDITAARELKELSNKQLEESAAVEKELVDLYKQRQKRDQQLRNEERKNVLDVADHLEAQGGNPEVVEQIRKNA
;
A
#
# COMPACT_ATOMS: atom_id res chain seq x y z
N MET A 1 4.13 1.67 -11.25
CA MET A 1 4.46 2.45 -10.04
C MET A 1 5.59 1.76 -9.31
N ALA A 2 6.70 2.46 -9.06
CA ALA A 2 7.84 1.92 -8.35
C ALA A 2 7.52 1.75 -6.85
N LEU A 3 8.30 0.94 -6.14
CA LEU A 3 8.19 0.81 -4.67
C LEU A 3 8.40 2.17 -3.98
N ALA A 4 9.33 2.97 -4.54
CA ALA A 4 9.62 4.33 -4.11
C ALA A 4 8.45 5.31 -4.27
N ASP A 5 7.41 4.98 -5.06
CA ASP A 5 6.20 5.79 -5.21
C ASP A 5 5.09 5.38 -4.22
N ARG A 6 5.24 4.20 -3.58
CA ARG A 6 4.20 3.60 -2.73
C ARG A 6 4.52 3.66 -1.25
N VAL A 7 5.81 3.76 -0.91
CA VAL A 7 6.31 3.69 0.47
C VAL A 7 7.12 4.93 0.81
N LEU A 8 7.16 5.35 2.08
CA LEU A 8 8.08 6.40 2.53
C LEU A 8 9.55 6.01 2.26
N PRO A 9 10.45 6.97 1.94
CA PRO A 9 11.86 6.69 1.65
C PRO A 9 12.54 5.85 2.74
N GLU A 10 12.24 6.14 4.00
CA GLU A 10 12.76 5.49 5.21
C GLU A 10 12.37 4.00 5.30
N HIS A 11 11.30 3.58 4.62
CA HIS A 11 10.81 2.21 4.67
C HIS A 11 11.12 1.42 3.38
N ILE A 12 11.79 2.01 2.39
CA ILE A 12 12.14 1.34 1.12
C ILE A 12 13.00 0.09 1.38
N GLN A 13 14.01 0.20 2.26
CA GLN A 13 14.89 -0.93 2.59
C GLN A 13 14.14 -2.11 3.23
N ARG A 14 13.07 -1.82 3.98
CA ARG A 14 12.22 -2.84 4.61
C ARG A 14 11.17 -3.39 3.64
N ALA A 15 10.59 -2.53 2.80
CA ALA A 15 9.52 -2.93 1.89
C ALA A 15 10.03 -3.74 0.68
N TRP A 16 11.27 -3.54 0.26
CA TRP A 16 11.87 -4.27 -0.86
C TRP A 16 11.94 -5.79 -0.65
N PRO A 17 12.50 -6.31 0.46
CA PRO A 17 12.51 -7.76 0.70
C PRO A 17 11.10 -8.32 0.88
N LEU A 18 10.17 -7.56 1.46
CA LEU A 18 8.78 -7.98 1.61
C LEU A 18 8.06 -8.12 0.25
N GLU A 19 8.23 -7.17 -0.69
CA GLU A 19 7.66 -7.31 -2.04
C GLU A 19 8.26 -8.51 -2.79
N LYS A 20 9.56 -8.77 -2.60
CA LYS A 20 10.23 -9.92 -3.20
C LYS A 20 9.66 -11.23 -2.64
N GLN A 21 9.57 -11.34 -1.31
CA GLN A 21 8.99 -12.50 -0.63
C GLN A 21 7.52 -12.72 -1.05
N LEU A 22 6.71 -11.67 -1.09
CA LEU A 22 5.32 -11.76 -1.52
C LEU A 22 5.20 -12.33 -2.95
N ARG A 23 6.07 -11.86 -3.85
CA ARG A 23 6.11 -12.36 -5.23
C ARG A 23 6.50 -13.84 -5.28
N GLU A 24 7.49 -14.25 -4.50
CA GLU A 24 7.93 -15.64 -4.40
C GLU A 24 6.81 -16.53 -3.85
N TYR A 25 6.14 -16.14 -2.75
CA TYR A 25 5.00 -16.88 -2.20
C TYR A 25 3.87 -17.04 -3.21
N MET A 26 3.52 -15.97 -3.95
CA MET A 26 2.50 -16.05 -5.00
C MET A 26 2.89 -16.96 -6.16
N GLN A 27 4.16 -16.97 -6.56
CA GLN A 27 4.66 -17.86 -7.61
C GLN A 27 4.66 -19.32 -7.16
N ASN A 28 5.17 -19.59 -5.96
CA ASN A 28 5.20 -20.92 -5.36
C ASN A 28 3.79 -21.49 -5.21
N ARG A 29 2.84 -20.69 -4.72
CA ARG A 29 1.44 -21.09 -4.62
C ARG A 29 0.85 -21.51 -5.97
N LYS A 30 1.13 -20.77 -7.06
CA LYS A 30 0.67 -21.14 -8.41
C LYS A 30 1.28 -22.45 -8.88
N ILE A 31 2.55 -22.70 -8.59
CA ILE A 31 3.24 -23.95 -8.94
C ILE A 31 2.62 -25.11 -8.17
N LEU A 32 2.43 -24.96 -6.85
CA LEU A 32 1.85 -25.99 -5.99
C LEU A 32 0.42 -26.35 -6.41
N LEU A 33 -0.41 -25.36 -6.75
CA LEU A 33 -1.76 -25.61 -7.26
C LEU A 33 -1.74 -26.41 -8.57
N ARG A 34 -0.86 -26.04 -9.52
CA ARG A 34 -0.70 -26.79 -10.78
C ARG A 34 -0.23 -28.23 -10.55
N GLN A 35 0.66 -28.45 -9.58
CA GLN A 35 1.12 -29.79 -9.22
C GLN A 35 0.00 -30.59 -8.54
N CYS A 36 -0.79 -29.95 -7.67
CA CYS A 36 -1.97 -30.55 -7.04
C CYS A 36 -2.97 -31.01 -8.11
N ASP A 37 -3.28 -30.18 -9.10
CA ASP A 37 -4.21 -30.52 -10.18
C ASP A 37 -3.71 -31.72 -11.00
N ARG A 38 -2.39 -31.79 -11.26
CA ARG A 38 -1.78 -32.94 -11.94
C ARG A 38 -1.85 -34.21 -11.10
N ALA A 39 -1.54 -34.12 -9.80
CA ALA A 39 -1.60 -35.26 -8.88
C ALA A 39 -3.04 -35.83 -8.78
N MET A 40 -4.04 -34.94 -8.73
CA MET A 40 -5.45 -35.32 -8.79
C MET A 40 -5.78 -36.04 -10.11
N ALA A 41 -5.32 -35.51 -11.25
CA ALA A 41 -5.56 -36.11 -12.56
C ALA A 41 -4.90 -37.50 -12.72
N THR A 42 -3.76 -37.74 -12.06
CA THR A 42 -3.09 -39.05 -12.05
C THR A 42 -3.62 -40.00 -10.98
N GLY A 43 -4.58 -39.58 -10.15
CA GLY A 43 -5.16 -40.38 -9.07
C GLY A 43 -4.31 -40.46 -7.80
N ASP A 44 -3.24 -39.67 -7.69
CA ASP A 44 -2.41 -39.59 -6.48
C ASP A 44 -3.03 -38.60 -5.49
N ILE A 45 -4.05 -39.08 -4.77
CA ILE A 45 -4.85 -38.28 -3.85
C ILE A 45 -4.03 -37.83 -2.64
N THR A 46 -3.06 -38.63 -2.19
CA THR A 46 -2.21 -38.29 -1.04
C THR A 46 -1.30 -37.12 -1.39
N ALA A 47 -0.58 -37.20 -2.52
CA ALA A 47 0.26 -36.10 -2.98
C ALA A 47 -0.56 -34.83 -3.26
N ALA A 48 -1.75 -34.97 -3.83
CA ALA A 48 -2.65 -33.83 -4.06
C ALA A 48 -3.04 -33.12 -2.76
N ARG A 49 -3.35 -33.86 -1.68
CA ARG A 49 -3.68 -33.28 -0.37
C ARG A 49 -2.50 -32.54 0.23
N GLU A 50 -1.31 -33.14 0.22
CA GLU A 50 -0.09 -32.50 0.74
C GLU A 50 0.26 -31.21 -0.01
N LEU A 51 0.19 -31.24 -1.35
CA LEU A 51 0.42 -30.06 -2.19
C LEU A 51 -0.62 -28.97 -1.92
N LYS A 52 -1.88 -29.35 -1.67
CA LYS A 52 -2.94 -28.40 -1.31
C LYS A 52 -2.65 -27.73 0.02
N GLU A 53 -2.25 -28.50 1.04
CA GLU A 53 -1.87 -27.96 2.35
C GLU A 53 -0.68 -27.00 2.26
N LEU A 54 0.37 -27.36 1.50
CA LEU A 54 1.51 -26.46 1.25
C LEU A 54 1.05 -25.17 0.55
N SER A 55 0.14 -25.27 -0.42
CA SER A 55 -0.40 -24.08 -1.11
C SER A 55 -1.19 -23.16 -0.19
N ASN A 56 -1.88 -23.72 0.81
CA ASN A 56 -2.62 -22.96 1.81
C ASN A 56 -1.66 -22.28 2.79
N LYS A 57 -0.60 -22.97 3.23
CA LYS A 57 0.46 -22.35 4.05
C LYS A 57 1.09 -21.15 3.36
N GLN A 58 1.44 -21.29 2.08
CA GLN A 58 1.99 -20.18 1.29
C GLN A 58 1.01 -19.01 1.14
N LEU A 59 -0.30 -19.29 1.12
CA LEU A 59 -1.33 -18.25 1.12
C LEU A 59 -1.35 -17.48 2.45
N GLU A 60 -1.32 -18.19 3.57
CA GLU A 60 -1.29 -17.57 4.91
C GLU A 60 -0.03 -16.72 5.11
N GLU A 61 1.14 -17.25 4.74
CA GLU A 61 2.41 -16.53 4.78
C GLU A 61 2.39 -15.29 3.88
N SER A 62 1.82 -15.41 2.66
CA SER A 62 1.67 -14.27 1.76
C SER A 62 0.76 -13.18 2.33
N ALA A 63 -0.32 -13.56 3.03
CA ALA A 63 -1.25 -12.60 3.62
C ALA A 63 -0.61 -11.84 4.79
N ALA A 64 0.27 -12.49 5.57
CA ALA A 64 1.03 -11.84 6.63
C ALA A 64 1.98 -10.77 6.05
N VAL A 65 2.72 -11.11 4.99
CA VAL A 65 3.63 -10.18 4.30
C VAL A 65 2.87 -9.03 3.63
N GLU A 66 1.74 -9.33 2.99
CA GLU A 66 0.89 -8.32 2.36
C GLU A 66 0.37 -7.31 3.39
N LYS A 67 -0.04 -7.78 4.57
CA LYS A 67 -0.49 -6.92 5.67
C LYS A 67 0.60 -5.93 6.09
N GLU A 68 1.84 -6.40 6.26
CA GLU A 68 2.97 -5.51 6.58
C GLU A 68 3.21 -4.46 5.49
N LEU A 69 3.17 -4.85 4.21
CA LEU A 69 3.32 -3.92 3.09
C LEU A 69 2.20 -2.88 3.05
N VAL A 70 0.95 -3.30 3.27
CA VAL A 70 -0.21 -2.40 3.32
C VAL A 70 -0.07 -1.38 4.44
N ASP A 71 0.44 -1.77 5.60
CA ASP A 71 0.67 -0.84 6.69
C ASP A 71 1.74 0.21 6.36
N LEU A 72 2.81 -0.18 5.65
CA LEU A 72 3.81 0.77 5.14
C LEU A 72 3.22 1.72 4.09
N TYR A 73 2.32 1.24 3.22
CA TYR A 73 1.62 2.10 2.26
C TYR A 73 0.69 3.10 2.96
N LYS A 74 -0.05 2.65 3.98
CA LYS A 74 -0.93 3.52 4.78
C LYS A 74 -0.16 4.62 5.51
N GLN A 75 1.05 4.34 5.99
CA GLN A 75 1.90 5.36 6.63
C GLN A 75 2.27 6.48 5.66
N ARG A 76 2.62 6.15 4.42
CA ARG A 76 2.85 7.16 3.37
C ARG A 76 1.59 7.96 3.11
N GLN A 77 0.45 7.30 2.90
CA GLN A 77 -0.82 7.97 2.64
C GLN A 77 -1.19 8.96 3.76
N LYS A 78 -0.97 8.58 5.03
CA LYS A 78 -1.18 9.46 6.18
C LYS A 78 -0.27 10.68 6.15
N ARG A 79 1.03 10.50 5.87
CA ARG A 79 2.00 11.62 5.77
C ARG A 79 1.62 12.58 4.63
N ASP A 80 1.26 12.05 3.47
CA ASP A 80 0.83 12.85 2.33
C ASP A 80 -0.47 13.62 2.65
N GLN A 81 -1.38 13.02 3.41
CA GLN A 81 -2.60 13.68 3.88
C GLN A 81 -2.30 14.77 4.92
N GLN A 82 -1.36 14.54 5.83
CA GLN A 82 -0.92 15.55 6.80
C GLN A 82 -0.30 16.75 6.10
N LEU A 83 0.63 16.53 5.16
CA LEU A 83 1.24 17.61 4.40
C LEU A 83 0.21 18.45 3.66
N ARG A 84 -0.76 17.81 2.97
CA ARG A 84 -1.85 18.53 2.31
C ARG A 84 -2.71 19.34 3.27
N ASN A 85 -2.99 18.80 4.45
CA ASN A 85 -3.78 19.51 5.47
C ASN A 85 -3.01 20.71 6.05
N GLU A 86 -1.70 20.57 6.25
CA GLU A 86 -0.82 21.66 6.69
C GLU A 86 -0.71 22.75 5.63
N GLU A 87 -0.50 22.38 4.36
CA GLU A 87 -0.51 23.33 3.24
C GLU A 87 -1.83 24.08 3.17
N ARG A 88 -2.96 23.37 3.25
CA ARG A 88 -4.29 23.97 3.25
C ARG A 88 -4.47 24.94 4.42
N LYS A 89 -4.03 24.55 5.61
CA LYS A 89 -4.10 25.40 6.80
C LYS A 89 -3.27 26.67 6.61
N ASN A 90 -2.04 26.55 6.10
CA ASN A 90 -1.17 27.69 5.83
C ASN A 90 -1.81 28.66 4.81
N VAL A 91 -2.47 28.13 3.76
CA VAL A 91 -3.18 28.96 2.78
C VAL A 91 -4.35 29.72 3.42
N LEU A 92 -5.10 29.06 4.31
CA LEU A 92 -6.18 29.71 5.06
C LEU A 92 -5.66 30.76 6.05
N ASP A 93 -4.58 30.48 6.77
CA ASP A 93 -3.95 31.42 7.70
C ASP A 93 -3.45 32.69 6.95
N VAL A 94 -2.95 32.54 5.72
CA VAL A 94 -2.59 33.68 4.85
C VAL A 94 -3.83 34.48 4.44
N ALA A 95 -4.94 33.82 4.11
CA ALA A 95 -6.19 34.49 3.78
C ALA A 95 -6.74 35.31 4.96
N ASP A 96 -6.68 34.75 6.17
CA ASP A 96 -7.11 35.41 7.41
C ASP A 96 -6.21 36.62 7.73
N HIS A 97 -4.90 36.51 7.48
CA HIS A 97 -3.98 37.62 7.67
C HIS A 97 -4.22 38.77 6.67
N LEU A 98 -4.49 38.43 5.40
CA LEU A 98 -4.84 39.41 4.36
C LEU A 98 -6.13 40.14 4.71
N GLU A 99 -7.15 39.43 5.19
CA GLU A 99 -8.41 40.04 5.65
C GLU A 99 -8.19 40.99 6.82
N ALA A 100 -7.39 40.58 7.82
CA ALA A 100 -7.08 41.41 8.99
C ALA A 100 -6.30 42.70 8.66
N GLN A 101 -5.53 42.71 7.57
CA GLN A 101 -4.79 43.88 7.09
C GLN A 101 -5.61 44.78 6.15
N GLY A 102 -6.89 44.48 5.93
CA GLY A 102 -7.75 45.23 5.00
C GLY A 102 -7.49 44.89 3.52
N GLY A 103 -7.00 43.68 3.25
CA GLY A 103 -6.79 43.16 1.89
C GLY A 103 -8.10 43.03 1.12
N ASN A 104 -8.00 42.95 -0.22
CA ASN A 104 -9.16 42.89 -1.08
C ASN A 104 -10.03 41.64 -0.77
N PRO A 105 -11.31 41.82 -0.37
CA PRO A 105 -12.19 40.72 0.02
C PRO A 105 -12.45 39.72 -1.12
N GLU A 106 -12.45 40.16 -2.39
CA GLU A 106 -12.62 39.25 -3.54
C GLU A 106 -11.45 38.26 -3.67
N VAL A 107 -10.23 38.72 -3.35
CA VAL A 107 -9.01 37.90 -3.40
C VAL A 107 -8.99 36.91 -2.23
N VAL A 108 -9.37 37.34 -1.03
CA VAL A 108 -9.49 36.47 0.14
C VAL A 108 -10.52 35.36 -0.09
N GLU A 109 -11.68 35.69 -0.66
CA GLU A 109 -12.70 34.69 -1.03
C GLU A 109 -12.18 33.68 -2.05
N GLN A 110 -11.44 34.13 -3.08
CA GLN A 110 -10.86 33.23 -4.08
C GLN A 110 -9.83 32.29 -3.47
N ILE A 111 -9.01 32.76 -2.53
CA ILE A 111 -8.03 31.93 -1.83
C ILE A 111 -8.74 30.85 -1.01
N ARG A 112 -9.78 31.21 -0.25
CA ARG A 112 -10.57 30.25 0.55
C ARG A 112 -11.30 29.21 -0.32
N LYS A 113 -11.81 29.60 -1.49
CA LYS A 113 -12.50 28.69 -2.42
C LYS A 113 -11.56 27.68 -3.09
N ASN A 114 -10.28 28.01 -3.22
CA ASN A 114 -9.28 27.16 -3.88
C ASN A 114 -8.39 26.37 -2.90
N ALA A 115 -8.58 26.51 -1.58
CA ALA A 115 -7.86 25.82 -0.52
C ALA A 115 -8.53 24.50 -0.10
#